data_AF-A0A937PGY3-F1
#
_entry.id   AF-A0A937PGY3-F1
#
_cell.length_a   1.000
_cell.length_b   1.000
_cell.length_c   1.000
_cell.angle_alpha   90.00
_cell.angle_beta   90.00
_cell.angle_gamma   90.00
#
_symmetry.space_group_name_H-M   'P 1'
#
loop_
_entity.id
_entity.type
_entity.pdbx_description
1 polymer ?
#
loop_
_entity_poly.entity_id
_entity_poly.type
_entity_poly.pdbx_seq_one_letter_code
_entity_poly.pdbx_strand_id
1 'polypeptide(L)'
;IAKLKDNLRIIFRSGRGRNVERLIKEELNPVIRGWSNYFSLNRVKIILEELDLWIRRKIRCVIWRQMKRTVTRGKRMMKRGLKEANAWVSATNGRGPWWNAGALHMRYAYPNAYFSELGLVTLQHN
;
A
#
# COMPACT_ATOMS: atom_id res chain seq x y z
N ILE A 1 4.13 3.60 18.28
CA ILE A 1 4.15 3.01 16.91
C ILE A 1 3.50 1.63 16.84
N ALA A 2 3.81 0.68 17.73
CA ALA A 2 3.22 -0.67 17.72
C ALA A 2 1.68 -0.64 17.69
N LYS A 3 1.06 0.11 18.62
CA LYS A 3 -0.40 0.30 18.68
C LYS A 3 -1.01 0.83 17.37
N LEU A 4 -0.34 1.78 16.70
CA LEU A 4 -0.80 2.26 15.39
C LEU A 4 -0.72 1.15 14.33
N LYS A 5 0.39 0.42 14.27
CA LYS A 5 0.53 -0.71 13.34
C LYS A 5 -0.55 -1.78 13.59
N ASP A 6 -0.95 -2.02 14.84
CA ASP A 6 -2.01 -2.97 15.18
C ASP A 6 -3.39 -2.50 14.72
N ASN A 7 -3.74 -1.24 15.00
CA ASN A 7 -4.97 -0.64 14.50
C ASN A 7 -5.05 -0.72 12.97
N LEU A 8 -3.97 -0.37 12.27
CA LEU A 8 -3.89 -0.44 10.81
C LEU A 8 -3.94 -1.88 10.31
N ARG A 9 -3.36 -2.85 11.01
CA ARG A 9 -3.44 -4.28 10.64
C ARG A 9 -4.88 -4.78 10.62
N ILE A 10 -5.73 -4.32 11.54
CA ILE A 10 -7.15 -4.66 11.56
C ILE A 10 -7.85 -4.14 10.29
N ILE A 11 -7.61 -2.88 9.93
CA ILE A 11 -8.13 -2.27 8.70
C ILE A 11 -7.65 -3.04 7.45
N PHE A 12 -6.37 -3.41 7.40
CA PHE A 12 -5.82 -4.16 6.25
C PHE A 12 -6.30 -5.62 6.17
N ARG A 13 -6.79 -6.21 7.27
CA ARG A 13 -7.32 -7.59 7.29
C ARG A 13 -8.65 -7.71 6.55
N SER A 14 -9.50 -6.69 6.61
CA SER A 14 -10.81 -6.64 5.92
C SER A 14 -10.73 -6.28 4.44
N GLY A 15 -9.53 -5.99 3.90
CA GLY A 15 -9.33 -5.38 2.57
C GLY A 15 -9.69 -6.20 1.32
N ARG A 16 -10.38 -7.35 1.42
CA ARG A 16 -10.82 -8.09 0.21
C ARG A 16 -11.98 -7.33 -0.44
N GLY A 17 -11.84 -6.98 -1.72
CA GLY A 17 -12.92 -6.39 -2.53
C GLY A 17 -13.20 -4.90 -2.31
N ARG A 18 -12.39 -4.19 -1.51
CA ARG A 18 -12.62 -2.79 -1.19
C ARG A 18 -12.03 -1.83 -2.22
N ASN A 19 -12.71 -0.72 -2.49
CA ASN A 19 -12.14 0.37 -3.25
C ASN A 19 -10.92 0.92 -2.48
N VAL A 20 -9.76 1.01 -3.13
CA VAL A 20 -8.49 1.39 -2.49
C VAL A 20 -8.49 2.85 -2.06
N GLU A 21 -9.07 3.73 -2.86
CA GLU A 21 -9.22 5.15 -2.52
C GLU A 21 -10.13 5.31 -1.29
N ARG A 22 -11.25 4.59 -1.26
CA ARG A 22 -12.16 4.57 -0.12
C ARG A 22 -11.45 4.08 1.16
N LEU A 23 -10.69 2.98 1.06
CA LEU A 23 -9.86 2.47 2.16
C LEU A 23 -8.89 3.55 2.69
N ILE A 24 -8.24 4.28 1.78
CA ILE A 24 -7.31 5.34 2.14
C ILE A 24 -8.04 6.49 2.84
N LYS A 25 -9.08 7.04 2.21
CA LYS A 25 -9.73 8.27 2.66
C LYS A 25 -10.59 8.07 3.90
N GLU A 26 -11.32 6.97 3.99
CA GLU A 26 -12.34 6.77 5.03
C GLU A 26 -11.83 6.01 6.27
N GLU A 27 -10.75 5.21 6.18
CA GLU A 27 -10.27 4.46 7.36
C GLU A 27 -8.81 4.69 7.68
N LEU A 28 -7.91 4.70 6.69
CA LEU A 28 -6.49 4.89 6.97
C LEU A 28 -6.22 6.33 7.41
N ASN A 29 -6.66 7.31 6.62
CA ASN A 29 -6.37 8.71 6.87
C ASN A 29 -6.89 9.21 8.23
N PRO A 30 -8.12 8.90 8.68
CA PRO A 30 -8.59 9.31 10.01
C PRO A 30 -7.72 8.77 11.14
N VAL A 31 -7.32 7.49 11.08
CA VAL A 31 -6.46 6.86 12.09
C VAL A 31 -5.05 7.47 12.08
N ILE A 32 -4.49 7.69 10.89
CA ILE A 32 -3.16 8.29 10.73
C ILE A 32 -3.15 9.73 11.25
N ARG A 33 -4.15 10.55 10.90
CA ARG A 33 -4.27 11.94 11.38
C ARG A 33 -4.47 12.00 12.90
N GLY A 34 -5.39 11.20 13.45
CA GLY A 34 -5.61 11.17 14.89
C GLY A 34 -4.36 10.77 15.67
N TRP A 35 -3.62 9.78 15.17
CA TRP A 35 -2.34 9.39 15.77
C TRP A 35 -1.29 10.49 15.62
N SER A 36 -1.17 11.10 14.44
CA SER A 36 -0.25 12.22 14.17
C SER A 36 -0.50 13.39 15.14
N ASN A 37 -1.74 13.81 15.31
CA ASN A 37 -2.10 14.93 16.17
C ASN A 37 -1.75 14.67 17.64
N TYR A 38 -1.94 13.43 18.11
CA TYR A 38 -1.64 13.05 19.50
C TYR A 38 -0.14 12.92 19.79
N PHE A 39 0.65 12.42 18.84
CA PHE A 39 2.08 12.15 19.01
C PHE A 39 2.98 13.21 18.36
N SER A 40 2.48 14.43 18.17
CA SER A 40 3.12 15.46 17.35
C SER A 40 4.48 15.94 17.85
N LEU A 41 4.70 15.93 19.17
CA LEU A 41 5.86 16.53 19.83
C LEU A 41 7.13 15.65 19.87
N ASN A 42 7.01 14.33 19.71
CA ASN A 42 8.12 13.37 19.92
C ASN A 42 8.46 12.55 18.67
N ARG A 43 8.53 13.21 17.51
CA ARG A 43 8.71 12.56 16.20
C ARG A 43 10.17 12.37 15.83
N VAL A 44 10.59 11.13 15.57
CA VAL A 44 11.86 10.81 14.89
C VAL A 44 11.59 10.56 13.41
N LYS A 45 12.15 11.41 12.53
CA LYS A 45 11.92 11.39 11.08
C LYS A 45 12.06 9.99 10.45
N ILE A 46 13.15 9.28 10.75
CA ILE A 46 13.43 7.93 10.23
C ILE A 46 12.28 6.96 10.54
N ILE A 47 11.75 7.01 11.77
CA ILE A 47 10.68 6.10 12.20
C ILE A 47 9.37 6.38 11.45
N LEU A 48 9.08 7.65 11.14
CA LEU A 48 7.90 8.04 10.37
C LEU A 48 8.02 7.59 8.91
N GLU A 49 9.20 7.73 8.31
CA GLU A 49 9.48 7.26 6.96
C GLU A 49 9.31 5.74 6.84
N GLU A 50 9.84 4.97 7.80
CA GLU A 50 9.65 3.52 7.86
C GLU A 50 8.17 3.12 7.98
N LEU A 51 7.41 3.86 8.77
CA LEU A 51 5.98 3.63 8.95
C LEU A 51 5.20 3.95 7.67
N ASP A 52 5.50 5.05 7.00
CA ASP A 52 4.93 5.41 5.71
C ASP A 52 5.25 4.36 4.62
N LEU A 53 6.48 3.85 4.59
CA LEU A 53 6.89 2.75 3.70
C LEU A 53 6.09 1.47 4.00
N TRP A 54 5.92 1.14 5.28
CA TRP A 54 5.15 -0.02 5.72
C TRP A 54 3.67 0.09 5.33
N ILE A 55 3.05 1.26 5.51
CA ILE A 55 1.67 1.54 5.11
C ILE A 55 1.49 1.35 3.60
N ARG A 56 2.35 1.99 2.77
CA ARG A 56 2.29 1.85 1.31
C ARG A 56 2.45 0.39 0.86
N ARG A 57 3.35 -0.38 1.50
CA ARG A 57 3.51 -1.81 1.21
C ARG A 57 2.26 -2.61 1.59
N LYS A 58 1.57 -2.27 2.69
CA LYS A 58 0.31 -2.92 3.06
C LYS A 58 -0.81 -2.63 2.06
N ILE A 59 -0.90 -1.39 1.56
CA ILE A 59 -1.86 -1.05 0.50
C ILE A 59 -1.55 -1.84 -0.78
N ARG A 60 -0.26 -1.94 -1.19
CA ARG A 60 0.15 -2.81 -2.31
C ARG A 60 -0.23 -4.28 -2.07
N CYS A 61 -0.15 -4.80 -0.84
CA CYS A 61 -0.64 -6.14 -0.52
C CYS A 61 -2.15 -6.30 -0.75
N VAL A 62 -2.93 -5.29 -0.38
CA VAL A 62 -4.38 -5.28 -0.63
C VAL A 62 -4.65 -5.34 -2.13
N ILE A 63 -4.01 -4.49 -2.92
CA ILE A 63 -4.11 -4.47 -4.39
C ILE A 63 -3.73 -5.84 -4.98
N TRP A 64 -2.62 -6.43 -4.54
CA TRP A 64 -2.20 -7.76 -4.99
C TRP A 64 -3.27 -8.84 -4.73
N ARG A 65 -3.85 -8.84 -3.52
CA ARG A 65 -4.89 -9.81 -3.14
C ARG A 65 -6.20 -9.61 -3.90
N GLN A 66 -6.52 -8.38 -4.30
CA GLN A 66 -7.67 -8.11 -5.17
C GLN A 66 -7.48 -8.73 -6.56
N MET A 67 -6.26 -8.76 -7.07
CA MET A 67 -5.90 -9.41 -8.33
C MET A 67 -5.67 -10.92 -8.12
N LYS A 68 -6.76 -11.67 -7.90
CA LYS A 68 -6.68 -13.11 -7.58
C LYS A 68 -6.11 -13.93 -8.74
N ARG A 69 -6.57 -13.67 -9.97
CA ARG A 69 -6.18 -14.42 -11.17
C ARG A 69 -4.88 -13.86 -11.75
N THR A 70 -3.98 -14.74 -12.18
CA THR A 70 -2.71 -14.40 -12.84
C THR A 70 -2.94 -13.49 -14.06
N VAL A 71 -3.94 -13.81 -14.88
CA VAL A 71 -4.35 -13.00 -16.03
C VAL A 71 -4.72 -11.58 -15.62
N THR A 72 -5.46 -11.40 -14.52
CA THR A 72 -5.81 -10.07 -14.02
C THR A 72 -4.59 -9.29 -13.55
N ARG A 73 -3.62 -9.96 -12.91
CA ARG A 73 -2.35 -9.34 -12.48
C ARG A 73 -1.57 -8.83 -13.69
N GLY A 74 -1.35 -9.70 -14.68
CA GLY A 74 -0.63 -9.36 -15.91
C GLY A 74 -1.29 -8.18 -16.64
N LYS A 75 -2.59 -8.27 -16.92
CA LYS A 75 -3.34 -7.19 -17.61
C LYS A 75 -3.29 -5.86 -16.85
N ARG A 76 -3.46 -5.87 -15.51
CA ARG A 76 -3.38 -4.63 -14.72
C ARG A 76 -1.97 -4.05 -14.70
N MET A 77 -0.94 -4.87 -14.61
CA MET A 77 0.46 -4.40 -14.67
C MET A 77 0.78 -3.78 -16.03
N MET A 78 0.33 -4.42 -17.13
CA MET A 78 0.49 -3.85 -18.48
C MET A 78 -0.25 -2.52 -18.62
N LYS A 79 -1.49 -2.44 -18.14
CA LYS A 79 -2.25 -1.16 -18.09
C LYS A 79 -1.53 -0.07 -17.29
N ARG A 80 -0.65 -0.44 -16.36
CA ARG A 80 0.18 0.46 -15.55
C ARG A 80 1.59 0.64 -16.13
N GLY A 81 1.81 0.28 -17.40
CA GLY A 81 3.03 0.57 -18.14
C GLY A 81 4.15 -0.46 -18.02
N LEU A 82 3.91 -1.64 -17.45
CA LEU A 82 4.89 -2.74 -17.55
C LEU A 82 4.85 -3.34 -18.95
N LYS A 83 6.03 -3.62 -19.52
CA LYS A 83 6.16 -4.46 -20.71
C LYS A 83 5.52 -5.83 -20.46
N GLU A 84 4.89 -6.39 -21.49
CA GLU A 84 4.11 -7.63 -21.39
C GLU A 84 4.90 -8.79 -20.75
N ALA A 85 6.12 -9.06 -21.25
CA ALA A 85 6.97 -10.12 -20.73
C ALA A 85 7.21 -9.96 -19.21
N ASN A 86 7.55 -8.75 -18.75
CA ASN A 86 7.79 -8.46 -17.34
C ASN A 86 6.53 -8.58 -16.49
N ALA A 87 5.38 -8.17 -17.04
CA ALA A 87 4.09 -8.29 -16.37
C ALA A 87 3.70 -9.76 -16.15
N TRP A 88 3.92 -10.63 -17.13
CA TRP A 88 3.63 -12.06 -17.01
C TRP A 88 4.57 -12.77 -16.04
N VAL A 89 5.89 -12.54 -16.14
CA VAL A 89 6.88 -13.06 -15.17
C VAL A 89 6.51 -12.63 -13.75
N SER A 90 6.09 -11.38 -13.56
CA SER A 90 5.66 -10.88 -12.26
C SER A 90 4.36 -11.53 -11.78
N ALA A 91 3.40 -11.76 -12.67
CA ALA A 91 2.10 -12.34 -12.34
C ALA A 91 2.19 -13.82 -11.93
N THR A 92 3.12 -14.58 -12.51
CA THR A 92 3.25 -16.05 -12.39
C THR A 92 4.40 -16.51 -11.48
N ASN A 93 5.13 -15.60 -10.83
CA ASN A 93 6.33 -15.91 -10.02
C ASN A 93 6.13 -16.80 -8.77
N GLY A 94 4.90 -17.24 -8.46
CA GLY A 94 4.60 -18.10 -7.31
C GLY A 94 4.79 -17.46 -5.92
N ARG A 95 5.23 -16.20 -5.82
CA ARG A 95 5.52 -15.54 -4.53
C ARG A 95 4.25 -15.04 -3.84
N GLY A 96 4.30 -14.97 -2.52
CA GLY A 96 3.19 -14.51 -1.69
C GLY A 96 2.92 -12.99 -1.79
N PRO A 97 1.76 -12.50 -1.29
CA PRO A 97 1.37 -11.09 -1.40
C PRO A 97 2.35 -10.10 -0.77
N TRP A 98 2.93 -10.43 0.38
CA TRP A 98 3.87 -9.54 1.08
C TRP A 98 5.17 -9.35 0.30
N TRP A 99 5.67 -10.43 -0.32
CA TRP A 99 6.86 -10.39 -1.15
C TRP A 99 6.60 -9.51 -2.38
N ASN A 100 5.53 -9.79 -3.14
CA ASN A 100 5.20 -9.03 -4.34
C ASN A 100 4.93 -7.55 -4.06
N ALA A 101 4.25 -7.22 -2.97
CA ALA A 101 4.01 -5.83 -2.59
C ALA A 101 5.27 -5.00 -2.33
N GLY A 102 6.40 -5.65 -2.03
CA GLY A 102 7.69 -5.01 -1.86
C GLY A 102 8.56 -4.99 -3.12
N ALA A 103 8.19 -5.75 -4.15
CA ALA A 103 8.99 -6.00 -5.34
C ALA A 103 8.90 -4.84 -6.36
N LEU A 104 9.90 -4.75 -7.25
CA LEU A 104 10.03 -3.68 -8.24
C LEU A 104 8.81 -3.54 -9.14
N HIS A 105 8.24 -4.65 -9.62
CA HIS A 105 7.06 -4.62 -10.50
C HIS A 105 5.83 -3.95 -9.84
N MET A 106 5.62 -4.16 -8.52
CA MET A 106 4.53 -3.50 -7.80
C MET A 106 4.86 -2.04 -7.46
N ARG A 107 6.13 -1.72 -7.20
CA ARG A 107 6.55 -0.31 -6.99
C ARG A 107 6.43 0.49 -8.28
N TYR A 108 6.71 -0.11 -9.43
CA TYR A 108 6.52 0.49 -10.73
C TYR A 108 5.04 0.66 -11.07
N ALA A 109 4.23 -0.40 -10.93
CA ALA A 109 2.79 -0.33 -11.26
C ALA A 109 1.98 0.57 -10.30
N TYR A 110 2.43 0.67 -9.04
CA TYR A 110 1.80 1.45 -7.97
C TYR A 110 2.88 2.23 -7.20
N PRO A 111 3.40 3.32 -7.80
CA PRO A 111 4.44 4.15 -7.21
C PRO A 111 3.90 4.95 -6.01
N ASN A 112 4.79 5.67 -5.31
CA ASN A 112 4.35 6.50 -4.18
C ASN A 112 3.37 7.59 -4.64
N ALA A 113 3.60 8.18 -5.81
CA ALA A 113 2.71 9.19 -6.43
C ALA A 113 1.27 8.69 -6.58
N TYR A 114 1.08 7.42 -6.99
CA TYR A 114 -0.26 6.81 -7.08
C TYR A 114 -1.02 6.87 -5.75
N PHE A 115 -0.35 6.65 -4.61
CA PHE A 115 -1.02 6.74 -3.31
C PHE A 115 -1.27 8.19 -2.88
N SER A 116 -0.36 9.10 -3.21
CA SER A 116 -0.53 10.54 -3.00
C SER A 116 -1.72 11.10 -3.78
N GLU A 117 -1.89 10.71 -5.04
CA GLU A 117 -3.04 11.06 -5.88
C GLU A 117 -4.36 10.54 -5.32
N LEU A 118 -4.36 9.36 -4.69
CA LEU A 118 -5.52 8.85 -3.95
C LEU A 118 -5.76 9.56 -2.59
N GLY A 119 -4.91 10.52 -2.24
CA GLY A 119 -5.03 11.33 -1.02
C GLY A 119 -4.48 10.65 0.23
N LEU A 120 -3.58 9.67 0.12
CA LEU A 120 -2.93 9.07 1.29
C LEU A 120 -2.08 10.13 2.02
N VAL A 121 -2.38 10.36 3.29
CA VAL A 121 -1.58 11.28 4.11
C VAL A 121 -0.25 10.65 4.51
N THR A 122 0.82 11.44 4.46
CA THR A 122 2.17 11.03 4.88
C THR A 122 2.45 11.51 6.29
N LEU A 123 3.06 10.66 7.11
CA LEU A 123 3.39 11.00 8.49
C LEU A 123 4.54 12.00 8.62
N GLN A 124 5.39 12.12 7.60
CA GLN A 124 6.56 13.01 7.59
C GLN A 124 6.21 14.50 7.47
N HIS A 125 5.08 14.84 6.85
CA HIS A 125 4.71 16.23 6.50
C HIS A 125 3.47 16.74 7.25
N ASN A 126 3.07 16.08 8.35
CA ASN A 126 1.95 16.48 9.21
C ASN A 126 2.41 16.94 10.58
#